data_AF-A0A8J2PJ34-F1
#
_entry.id   AF-A0A8J2PJ34-F1
#
_cell.length_a   1.000
_cell.length_b   1.000
_cell.length_c   1.000
_cell.angle_alpha   90.00
_cell.angle_beta   90.00
_cell.angle_gamma   90.00
#
_symmetry.space_group_name_H-M   'P 1'
#
loop_
_entity.id
_entity.type
_entity.pdbx_description
1 polymer ?
#
loop_
_entity_poly.entity_id
_entity_poly.type
_entity_poly.pdbx_seq_one_letter_code
_entity_poly.pdbx_strand_id
1 'polypeptide(L)'
;MKEYCDIPQEAAWYVADQKPGAEWPQHGYIIFRDFQTRYRHNLGLVLRKVDCNISRGEKVGIVGRYSRETHNHSSGSSIVRWKSPS
;
A
#
# COMPACT_ATOMS: atom_id res chain seq x y z
N MET A 1 16.36 22.01 -21.88
CA MET A 1 16.60 20.75 -21.13
C MET A 1 16.35 21.02 -19.65
N LYS A 2 15.09 20.92 -19.20
CA LYS A 2 14.65 21.06 -17.79
C LYS A 2 13.45 20.14 -17.55
N GLU A 3 13.57 18.87 -17.91
CA GLU A 3 12.44 17.93 -17.86
C GLU A 3 12.35 17.17 -16.53
N TYR A 4 13.39 17.26 -15.69
CA TYR A 4 13.50 16.54 -14.41
C TYR A 4 13.73 17.46 -13.20
N CYS A 5 13.71 18.78 -13.38
CA CYS A 5 14.02 19.74 -12.31
C CYS A 5 12.79 20.11 -11.46
N ASP A 6 11.59 20.00 -12.04
CA ASP A 6 10.32 20.45 -11.43
C ASP A 6 9.41 19.28 -10.98
N ILE A 7 9.96 18.09 -10.79
CA ILE A 7 9.22 16.99 -10.16
C ILE A 7 9.10 17.24 -8.65
N PRO A 8 7.94 16.96 -8.04
CA PRO A 8 7.80 17.06 -6.60
C PRO A 8 8.81 16.13 -5.94
N GLN A 9 9.66 16.70 -5.10
CA GLN A 9 10.66 15.93 -4.36
C GLN A 9 9.96 15.02 -3.35
N GLU A 10 10.46 13.81 -3.19
CA GLU A 10 10.02 12.91 -2.12
C GLU A 10 10.27 13.53 -0.74
N ALA A 11 9.56 13.04 0.27
CA ALA A 11 9.77 13.47 1.65
C ALA A 11 11.24 13.26 2.05
N ALA A 12 11.73 14.10 2.97
CA ALA A 12 13.10 14.00 3.45
C ALA A 12 13.40 12.60 3.98
N TRP A 13 14.55 12.04 3.60
CA TRP A 13 14.98 10.70 4.02
C TRP A 13 15.06 10.53 5.54
N TYR A 14 15.40 11.60 6.26
CA TYR A 14 15.51 11.60 7.71
C TYR A 14 14.69 12.75 8.31
N VAL A 15 13.75 12.38 9.17
CA VAL A 15 12.96 13.32 9.99
C VAL A 15 13.20 12.92 11.44
N ALA A 16 14.04 13.70 12.15
CA ALA A 16 14.50 13.37 13.49
C ALA A 16 13.34 13.10 14.46
N ASP A 17 12.26 13.89 14.36
CA ASP A 17 11.10 13.82 15.24
C ASP A 17 10.10 12.70 14.88
N GLN A 18 10.30 11.99 13.76
CA GLN A 18 9.40 10.93 13.28
C GLN A 18 10.07 9.56 13.27
N LYS A 19 11.28 9.43 13.84
CA LYS A 19 11.96 8.15 13.93
C LYS A 19 11.23 7.26 14.94
N PRO A 20 10.77 6.06 14.54
CA PRO A 20 10.21 5.13 15.50
C PRO A 20 11.29 4.66 16.48
N GLY A 21 10.89 4.31 17.71
CA GLY A 21 11.82 3.83 18.74
C GLY A 21 12.58 2.56 18.32
N ALA A 22 13.68 2.25 19.02
CA ALA A 22 14.54 1.11 18.68
C ALA A 22 13.81 -0.25 18.61
N GLU A 23 12.75 -0.41 19.41
CA GLU A 23 11.93 -1.63 19.48
C GLU A 23 10.87 -1.73 18.37
N TRP A 24 10.82 -0.77 17.44
CA TRP A 24 9.86 -0.80 16.34
C TRP A 24 10.35 -1.70 15.19
N PRO A 25 9.48 -2.56 14.62
CA PRO A 25 8.11 -2.86 15.04
C PRO A 25 8.07 -3.98 16.10
N GLN A 26 7.44 -3.69 17.25
CA GLN A 26 7.45 -4.59 18.42
C GLN A 26 6.63 -5.88 18.21
N HIS A 27 5.52 -5.78 17.48
CA HIS A 27 4.58 -6.90 17.31
C HIS A 27 4.28 -7.24 15.84
N GLY A 28 4.83 -6.50 14.87
CA GLY A 28 4.62 -6.80 13.44
C GLY A 28 3.15 -6.83 12.99
N TYR A 29 2.29 -6.09 13.68
CA TYR A 29 0.87 -5.97 13.37
C TYR A 29 0.64 -4.83 12.37
N ILE A 30 -0.18 -5.07 11.33
CA ILE A 30 -0.42 -4.11 10.25
C ILE A 30 -1.92 -3.88 10.10
N ILE A 31 -2.34 -2.60 10.05
CA ILE A 31 -3.73 -2.22 9.77
C ILE A 31 -3.77 -1.29 8.58
N PHE A 32 -4.61 -1.63 7.61
CA PHE A 32 -5.09 -0.72 6.58
C PHE A 32 -6.48 -0.25 6.98
N ARG A 33 -6.70 1.07 7.01
CA ARG A 33 -7.99 1.70 7.28
C ARG A 33 -8.30 2.66 6.15
N ASP A 34 -9.41 2.43 5.44
CA ASP A 34 -9.84 3.19 4.27
C ASP A 34 -8.70 3.49 3.28
N PHE A 35 -7.82 2.50 3.04
CA PHE A 35 -6.64 2.74 2.21
C PHE A 35 -7.05 2.85 0.73
N GLN A 36 -6.65 3.96 0.09
CA GLN A 36 -6.97 4.25 -1.30
C GLN A 36 -5.76 4.88 -2.00
N THR A 37 -5.49 4.49 -3.24
CA THR A 37 -4.35 5.06 -3.99
C THR A 37 -4.63 5.12 -5.49
N ARG A 38 -3.88 5.99 -6.18
CA ARG A 38 -3.93 6.24 -7.62
C ARG A 38 -2.51 6.48 -8.15
N TYR A 39 -2.28 6.19 -9.42
CA TYR A 39 -0.98 6.43 -10.05
C TYR A 39 -0.65 7.91 -10.28
N ARG A 40 -1.65 8.71 -10.65
CA ARG A 40 -1.51 10.16 -10.92
C ARG A 40 -2.76 10.91 -10.44
N HIS A 41 -2.63 12.19 -10.13
CA HIS A 41 -3.72 13.02 -9.62
C HIS A 41 -4.98 13.00 -10.51
N ASN A 42 -4.79 12.96 -11.83
CA ASN A 42 -5.88 12.99 -12.82
C ASN A 42 -6.48 11.61 -13.11
N LEU A 43 -5.96 10.54 -12.50
CA LEU A 43 -6.46 9.18 -12.70
C LEU A 43 -7.40 8.77 -11.56
N GLY A 44 -8.34 7.89 -11.90
CA GLY A 44 -9.20 7.25 -10.91
C GLY A 44 -8.39 6.44 -9.89
N LEU A 45 -8.99 6.23 -8.72
CA LEU A 45 -8.44 5.33 -7.71
C LEU A 45 -8.37 3.89 -8.23
N VAL A 46 -7.22 3.26 -8.01
CA VAL A 46 -6.93 1.88 -8.40
C VAL A 46 -7.17 0.93 -7.23
N LEU A 47 -6.81 1.36 -6.01
CA LEU A 47 -7.28 0.74 -4.78
C LEU A 47 -8.31 1.68 -4.14
N ARG A 48 -9.44 1.11 -3.74
CA ARG A 48 -10.58 1.85 -3.17
C ARG A 48 -11.00 1.18 -1.87
N LYS A 49 -11.01 1.97 -0.80
CA LYS A 49 -11.51 1.60 0.54
C LYS A 49 -11.01 0.22 1.01
N VAL A 50 -9.70 0.01 1.00
CA VAL A 50 -9.12 -1.24 1.48
C VAL A 50 -9.00 -1.18 3.00
N ASP A 51 -9.81 -1.98 3.67
CA ASP A 51 -9.76 -2.22 5.12
C ASP A 51 -9.27 -3.65 5.37
N CYS A 52 -8.09 -3.78 6.00
CA CYS A 52 -7.61 -5.10 6.41
C CYS A 52 -6.70 -5.02 7.63
N ASN A 53 -6.64 -6.14 8.34
CA ASN A 53 -5.91 -6.29 9.58
C ASN A 53 -5.06 -7.56 9.49
N ILE A 54 -3.75 -7.43 9.64
CA ILE A 54 -2.78 -8.53 9.58
C ILE A 54 -2.17 -8.69 10.97
N SER A 55 -2.38 -9.87 11.56
CA SER A 55 -1.90 -10.20 12.89
C SER A 55 -0.41 -10.53 12.91
N ARG A 56 0.19 -10.46 14.11
CA ARG A 56 1.58 -10.91 14.32
C ARG A 56 1.75 -12.35 13.84
N GLY A 57 2.80 -12.59 13.05
CA GLY A 57 3.16 -13.94 12.58
C GLY A 57 2.19 -14.50 11.51
N GLU A 58 1.27 -13.69 11.01
CA GLU A 58 0.33 -14.12 9.98
C GLU A 58 0.98 -14.08 8.59
N LYS A 59 0.84 -15.18 7.83
CA LYS A 59 1.28 -15.24 6.44
C LYS A 59 0.11 -14.85 5.52
N VAL A 60 0.27 -13.77 4.77
CA VAL A 60 -0.78 -13.23 3.88
C VAL A 60 -0.29 -13.26 2.43
N GLY A 61 -1.16 -13.65 1.50
CA GLY A 61 -0.91 -13.59 0.07
C GLY A 61 -1.76 -12.50 -0.59
N ILE A 62 -1.13 -11.64 -1.38
CA ILE A 62 -1.85 -10.69 -2.23
C ILE A 62 -2.03 -11.34 -3.59
N VAL A 63 -3.28 -11.48 -4.05
CA VAL A 63 -3.58 -11.99 -5.38
C VAL A 63 -4.35 -10.95 -6.19
N GLY A 64 -4.07 -10.90 -7.48
CA GLY A 64 -4.74 -9.99 -8.40
C GLY A 64 -4.68 -10.52 -9.82
N ARG A 65 -5.63 -10.09 -10.65
CA ARG A 65 -5.53 -10.27 -12.10
C ARG A 65 -4.59 -9.20 -12.64
N TYR A 66 -3.68 -9.56 -13.53
CA TYR A 66 -2.90 -8.57 -14.27
C TYR A 66 -3.87 -7.68 -15.04
N SER A 67 -3.89 -6.38 -14.72
CA SER A 67 -4.80 -5.43 -15.38
C SER A 67 -4.28 -5.15 -16.78
N ARG A 68 -4.91 -5.74 -17.79
CA ARG A 68 -4.79 -5.28 -19.18
C ARG A 68 -5.74 -4.08 -19.33
N GLU A 69 -5.17 -2.94 -19.71
CA GLU A 69 -5.81 -1.63 -19.71
C GLU A 69 -7.16 -1.66 -20.45
N THR A 70 -8.26 -1.61 -19.69
CA THR A 70 -9.59 -1.33 -20.22
C THR A 70 -10.04 -0.04 -19.56
N HIS A 71 -10.30 0.98 -20.37
CA HIS A 71 -10.95 2.19 -19.89
C HIS A 71 -12.29 1.79 -19.24
N ASN A 72 -12.47 2.13 -17.97
CA ASN A 72 -13.65 1.88 -17.14
C ASN A 72 -13.96 0.42 -16.76
N HIS A 73 -13.58 0.06 -15.52
CA HIS A 73 -14.44 -0.41 -14.42
C HIS A 73 -13.64 -1.32 -13.47
N SER A 74 -13.33 -0.80 -12.28
CA SER A 74 -12.98 -1.53 -11.04
C SER A 74 -12.22 -2.86 -11.19
N SER A 75 -10.89 -2.78 -11.30
CA SER A 75 -9.99 -3.92 -11.09
C SER A 75 -10.05 -4.37 -9.62
N GLY A 76 -10.77 -5.45 -9.34
CA GLY A 76 -10.77 -6.08 -8.02
C GLY A 76 -9.48 -6.87 -7.79
N SER A 77 -8.55 -6.30 -7.01
CA SER A 77 -7.47 -7.05 -6.36
C SER A 77 -8.00 -7.57 -5.02
N SER A 78 -7.87 -8.87 -4.75
CA SER A 78 -8.38 -9.51 -3.54
C SER A 78 -7.23 -9.97 -2.65
N ILE A 79 -7.27 -9.63 -1.37
CA ILE A 79 -6.30 -10.16 -0.40
C ILE A 79 -6.78 -11.55 0.02
N VAL A 80 -5.96 -12.58 -0.17
CA VAL A 80 -6.27 -13.96 0.25
C VAL A 80 -5.47 -14.30 1.50
N ARG A 81 -6.20 -14.63 2.56
CA ARG A 81 -5.65 -15.02 3.85
C ARG A 81 -5.47 -16.53 3.90
N TRP A 82 -4.24 -16.99 4.17
CA TRP A 82 -3.94 -18.40 4.43
C TRP A 82 -3.57 -18.57 5.90
N LYS A 83 -4.29 -19.41 6.63
CA LYS A 83 -3.85 -19.89 7.95
C LYS A 83 -3.18 -21.25 7.75
N SER A 84 -1.90 -21.36 8.12
CA SER A 84 -1.26 -22.67 8.27
C SER A 84 -1.97 -23.43 9.38
N PRO A 85 -2.32 -24.72 9.21
CA PRO A 85 -2.62 -25.58 10.35
C PRO A 85 -1.36 -25.65 11.23
N SER A 86 -1.56 -25.61 12.54
CA SER A 86 -0.53 -25.89 13.55
C SER A 86 -0.10 -27.34 13.52
#